data_AF-E8LBH3-F1
#
_entry.id   AF-E8LBH3-F1
#
_cell.length_a   1.000
_cell.length_b   1.000
_cell.length_c   1.000
_cell.angle_alpha   90.00
_cell.angle_beta   90.00
_cell.angle_gamma   90.00
#
_symmetry.space_group_name_H-M   'P 1'
#
loop_
_entity.id
_entity.type
_entity.pdbx_description
1 polymer ?
#
loop_
_entity_poly.entity_id
_entity_poly.type
_entity_poly.pdbx_seq_one_letter_code
_entity_poly.pdbx_strand_id
1 'polypeptide(L)'
;MHVAVAGGGCHFYFDAHTGKMVVDPATFHYVAQKPTGFLDFFTSINKGFKGGITIIAFLFMVGGSLNILPKTGAIVAGLSALVKKIRNHSILLIPVLMTTLISRQYNEFIKEVRC
;
A
#
# COMPACT_ATOMS: atom_id res chain seq x y z
N MET A 1 21.42 -19.09 -17.79
CA MET A 1 21.40 -18.35 -19.06
C MET A 1 19.96 -17.95 -19.32
N HIS A 2 19.74 -16.63 -19.41
CA HIS A 2 18.53 -15.92 -19.84
C HIS A 2 17.17 -16.24 -19.18
N VAL A 3 16.79 -15.31 -18.29
CA VAL A 3 15.41 -15.04 -17.87
C VAL A 3 14.66 -14.41 -19.04
N ALA A 4 13.48 -14.95 -19.36
CA ALA A 4 12.49 -14.29 -20.21
C ALA A 4 11.11 -14.43 -19.56
N VAL A 5 10.64 -13.36 -18.92
CA VAL A 5 9.21 -13.16 -18.61
C VAL A 5 8.69 -12.12 -19.58
N ALA A 6 8.01 -12.59 -20.61
CA ALA A 6 7.10 -11.79 -21.42
C ALA A 6 5.69 -12.37 -21.24
N GLY A 7 4.94 -11.83 -20.29
CA GLY A 7 3.47 -11.83 -20.30
C GLY A 7 2.72 -13.17 -20.22
N GLY A 8 3.34 -14.28 -19.85
CA GLY A 8 2.67 -15.57 -19.65
C GLY A 8 2.51 -15.90 -18.17
N GLY A 9 1.27 -16.17 -17.73
CA GLY A 9 1.02 -16.68 -16.38
C GLY A 9 1.59 -18.08 -16.24
N CYS A 10 2.57 -18.25 -15.35
CA CYS A 10 3.13 -19.54 -15.01
C CYS A 10 2.42 -20.08 -13.77
N HIS A 11 1.92 -21.32 -13.81
CA HIS A 11 1.46 -22.00 -12.60
C HIS A 11 2.69 -22.53 -11.86
N PHE A 12 2.94 -21.99 -10.67
CA PHE A 12 3.99 -22.47 -9.78
C PHE A 12 3.47 -23.69 -9.02
N TYR A 13 4.16 -24.83 -9.11
CA TYR A 13 3.89 -25.99 -8.28
C TYR A 13 5.01 -26.17 -7.25
N PHE A 14 4.65 -26.75 -6.09
CA PHE A 14 5.60 -27.00 -5.01
C PHE A 14 6.27 -28.35 -5.21
N ASP A 15 7.59 -28.36 -5.39
CA ASP A 15 8.37 -29.58 -5.55
C ASP A 15 8.88 -30.06 -4.19
N ALA A 16 8.29 -31.15 -3.68
CA ALA A 16 8.52 -31.67 -2.33
C ALA A 16 9.96 -32.22 -2.12
N HIS A 17 10.74 -32.43 -3.19
CA HIS A 17 12.11 -32.94 -3.09
C HIS A 17 13.17 -31.84 -3.00
N THR A 18 12.85 -30.63 -3.47
CA THR A 18 13.79 -29.49 -3.50
C THR A 18 13.34 -28.30 -2.65
N GLY A 19 12.13 -28.34 -2.10
CA GLY A 19 11.61 -27.31 -1.18
C GLY A 19 11.49 -25.92 -1.82
N LYS A 20 11.47 -25.86 -3.15
CA LYS A 20 11.43 -24.63 -3.94
C LYS A 20 10.20 -24.65 -4.84
N MET A 21 9.62 -23.48 -5.05
CA MET A 21 8.59 -23.27 -6.05
C MET A 21 9.26 -23.30 -7.42
N VAL A 22 9.08 -24.41 -8.15
CA VAL A 22 9.67 -24.60 -9.48
C VAL A 22 8.59 -24.32 -10.53
N VAL A 23 8.98 -23.61 -11.58
CA VAL A 23 8.10 -23.28 -12.70
C VAL A 23 8.03 -24.47 -13.64
N ASP A 24 6.82 -24.94 -13.96
CA ASP A 24 6.62 -26.03 -14.92
C ASP A 24 7.02 -25.60 -16.35
N PRO A 25 8.08 -26.18 -16.95
CA PRO A 25 8.46 -25.87 -18.32
C PRO A 25 7.39 -26.31 -19.35
N ALA A 26 6.48 -27.22 -19.01
CA ALA A 26 5.46 -27.74 -19.93
C ALA A 26 4.22 -26.83 -20.08
N THR A 27 4.05 -25.84 -19.20
CA THR A 27 2.91 -24.89 -19.23
C THR A 27 3.24 -23.53 -19.85
N PHE A 28 4.45 -23.38 -20.40
CA PHE A 28 4.83 -22.21 -21.17
C PHE A 28 4.07 -22.16 -22.50
N HIS A 29 2.88 -21.58 -22.48
CA HIS A 29 2.20 -21.18 -23.70
C HIS A 29 2.64 -19.78 -24.10
N TYR A 30 3.30 -19.70 -25.26
CA TYR A 30 3.57 -18.46 -25.95
C TYR A 30 2.22 -17.83 -26.34
N VAL A 31 1.76 -16.85 -25.56
CA VAL A 31 0.60 -16.05 -25.96
C VAL A 31 1.04 -15.24 -27.18
N ALA A 32 0.34 -15.42 -28.30
CA ALA A 32 0.60 -14.69 -29.53
C ALA A 32 0.65 -13.19 -29.22
N GLN A 33 1.82 -12.57 -29.47
CA GLN A 33 1.98 -11.14 -29.30
C GLN A 33 0.99 -10.47 -30.24
N LYS A 34 -0.12 -9.93 -29.71
CA LYS A 34 -0.92 -8.98 -30.48
C LYS A 34 -0.03 -7.76 -30.65
N PRO A 35 0.46 -7.43 -31.85
CA PRO A 35 1.20 -6.20 -32.06
C PRO A 35 0.24 -5.06 -31.68
N THR A 36 0.45 -4.47 -30.51
CA THR A 36 -0.30 -3.30 -30.09
C THR A 36 0.09 -2.19 -31.04
N GLY A 37 -0.73 -1.96 -32.07
CA GLY A 37 -0.55 -0.82 -32.96
C GLY A 37 -0.52 0.47 -32.14
N PHE A 38 -0.01 1.56 -32.71
CA PHE A 38 0.08 2.86 -32.03
C PHE A 38 -1.24 3.24 -31.31
N LEU A 39 -2.40 2.91 -31.90
CA LEU A 39 -3.72 3.10 -31.29
C LEU A 39 -4.08 2.14 -30.14
N ASP A 40 -3.58 0.90 -30.14
CA ASP A 40 -3.76 -0.03 -29.02
C ASP A 40 -2.90 0.36 -27.80
N PHE A 41 -1.76 1.01 -28.02
CA PHE A 41 -0.93 1.56 -26.94
C PHE A 41 -1.63 2.72 -26.20
N PHE A 42 -2.31 3.62 -26.90
CA PHE A 42 -3.14 4.64 -26.24
C PHE A 42 -4.37 4.03 -25.57
N THR A 43 -4.94 2.97 -26.15
CA THR A 43 -6.10 2.28 -25.57
C THR A 43 -5.73 1.50 -24.29
N SER A 44 -4.51 0.96 -24.19
CA SER A 44 -4.04 0.24 -23.00
C SER A 44 -3.82 1.16 -21.79
N ILE A 45 -3.39 2.41 -22.01
CA ILE A 45 -3.33 3.45 -20.97
C ILE A 45 -4.72 3.70 -20.38
N ASN A 46 -5.74 3.87 -21.23
CA ASN A 46 -7.11 4.06 -20.76
C ASN A 46 -7.66 2.85 -20.00
N LYS A 47 -7.29 1.63 -20.39
CA LYS A 47 -7.62 0.41 -19.62
C LYS A 47 -6.93 0.41 -18.25
N GLY A 48 -5.68 0.85 -18.16
CA GLY A 48 -4.97 1.03 -16.88
C GLY A 48 -5.65 2.04 -15.97
N PHE A 49 -6.04 3.20 -16.53
CA PHE A 49 -6.77 4.23 -15.78
C PHE A 49 -8.10 3.70 -15.25
N LYS A 50 -8.86 2.96 -16.07
CA LYS A 50 -10.11 2.31 -15.63
C LYS A 50 -9.92 1.35 -14.46
N GLY A 51 -8.80 0.61 -14.42
CA GLY A 51 -8.48 -0.26 -13.28
C GLY A 51 -8.08 0.50 -12.01
N GLY A 52 -7.51 1.71 -12.15
CA GLY A 52 -7.02 2.53 -11.04
C GLY A 52 -7.92 3.71 -10.63
N ILE A 53 -9.07 3.91 -11.29
CA ILE A 53 -9.94 5.10 -11.12
C ILE A 53 -10.28 5.37 -9.65
N THR A 54 -10.54 4.33 -8.86
CA THR A 54 -10.91 4.46 -7.45
C THR A 54 -9.82 5.14 -6.62
N ILE A 55 -8.56 4.76 -6.84
CA ILE A 55 -7.42 5.31 -6.10
C ILE A 55 -7.12 6.73 -6.58
N ILE A 56 -7.16 6.95 -7.89
CA ILE A 56 -6.88 8.26 -8.50
C ILE A 56 -7.93 9.29 -8.07
N ALA A 57 -9.21 8.92 -8.06
CA ALA A 57 -10.30 9.78 -7.59
C ALA A 57 -10.14 10.12 -6.10
N PHE A 58 -9.78 9.15 -5.27
CA PHE A 58 -9.53 9.37 -3.85
C PHE A 58 -8.35 10.34 -3.62
N LEU A 59 -7.23 10.12 -4.30
CA LEU A 59 -6.05 11.00 -4.22
C LEU A 59 -6.36 12.41 -4.72
N PHE A 60 -7.14 12.58 -5.78
CA PHE A 60 -7.53 13.91 -6.26
C PHE A 60 -8.44 14.63 -5.27
N MET A 61 -9.36 13.91 -4.61
CA MET A 61 -10.27 14.51 -3.63
C MET A 61 -9.52 14.94 -2.36
N VAL A 62 -8.64 14.08 -1.86
CA VAL A 62 -7.75 14.41 -0.73
C VAL A 62 -6.77 15.51 -1.15
N GLY A 63 -6.03 15.37 -2.24
CA GLY A 63 -5.07 16.36 -2.73
C GLY A 63 -5.70 17.73 -3.02
N GLY A 64 -6.88 17.76 -3.65
CA GLY A 64 -7.60 18.99 -3.97
C GLY A 64 -8.08 19.72 -2.72
N SER A 65 -8.55 18.97 -1.71
CA SER A 65 -8.99 19.55 -0.44
C SER A 65 -7.82 19.96 0.45
N LEU A 66 -6.69 19.23 0.45
CA LEU A 66 -5.52 19.55 1.29
C LEU A 66 -4.94 20.95 1.05
N ASN A 67 -5.06 21.52 -0.15
CA ASN A 67 -4.65 22.91 -0.42
C ASN A 67 -5.68 23.96 0.07
N ILE A 68 -6.95 23.57 0.20
CA ILE A 68 -8.05 24.45 0.63
C ILE A 68 -8.21 24.45 2.16
N LEU A 69 -8.01 23.30 2.82
CA LEU A 69 -8.13 23.11 4.27
C LEU A 69 -7.27 24.08 5.13
N PRO A 70 -5.99 24.37 4.80
CA PRO A 70 -5.21 25.34 5.56
C PRO A 70 -5.66 26.78 5.31
N LYS A 71 -6.14 27.10 4.10
CA LYS A 71 -6.62 28.44 3.73
C LYS A 71 -7.91 28.84 4.46
N THR A 72 -8.75 27.87 4.80
CA THR A 72 -9.97 28.11 5.60
C THR A 72 -9.67 28.29 7.09
N GLY A 73 -8.42 28.11 7.54
CA GLY A 73 -8.05 28.19 8.95
C GLY A 73 -8.60 27.03 9.81
N ALA A 74 -9.32 26.08 9.23
CA ALA A 74 -9.93 24.96 9.94
C ALA A 74 -8.89 24.09 10.65
N ILE A 75 -7.73 23.86 10.01
CA ILE A 75 -6.62 23.10 10.61
C ILE A 75 -6.07 23.82 11.84
N VAL A 76 -5.82 25.13 11.75
CA VAL A 76 -5.21 25.90 12.85
C VAL A 76 -6.18 26.03 14.02
N ALA A 77 -7.47 26.28 13.74
CA ALA A 77 -8.51 26.36 14.77
C ALA A 77 -8.78 24.98 15.41
N GLY A 78 -8.87 23.92 14.61
CA GLY A 78 -9.08 22.55 15.06
C GLY A 78 -7.91 22.06 15.91
N LEU A 79 -6.67 22.28 15.46
CA LEU A 79 -5.47 21.94 16.23
C LEU A 79 -5.40 22.73 17.54
N SER A 80 -5.70 24.02 17.52
CA SER A 80 -5.73 24.85 18.73
C SER A 80 -6.77 24.37 19.75
N ALA A 81 -7.94 23.93 19.28
CA ALA A 81 -8.97 23.33 20.13
C ALA A 81 -8.52 21.97 20.70
N LEU A 82 -7.87 21.13 19.88
CA LEU A 82 -7.31 19.86 20.30
C LEU A 82 -6.23 20.04 21.37
N VAL A 83 -5.27 20.94 21.12
CA VAL A 83 -4.19 21.25 22.06
C VAL A 83 -4.74 21.83 23.36
N LYS A 84 -5.75 22.70 23.31
CA LYS A 84 -6.41 23.19 24.54
C LYS A 84 -7.07 22.06 25.33
N LYS A 85 -7.76 21.14 24.66
CA LYS A 85 -8.40 19.99 25.31
C LYS A 85 -7.39 19.01 25.90
N ILE A 86 -6.28 18.78 25.20
CA ILE A 86 -5.20 17.92 25.66
C ILE A 86 -4.41 18.62 26.76
N ARG A 87 -4.22 19.95 26.76
CA ARG A 87 -3.47 20.70 27.79
C ARG A 87 -3.95 20.40 29.21
N ASN A 88 -5.26 20.29 29.41
CA ASN A 88 -5.85 19.99 30.71
C ASN A 88 -5.46 18.60 31.25
N HIS A 89 -5.10 17.65 30.37
CA HIS A 89 -4.61 16.33 30.72
C HIS A 89 -3.15 16.08 30.32
N SER A 90 -2.45 17.05 29.70
CA SER A 90 -1.12 16.86 29.10
C SER A 90 -0.06 16.51 30.12
N ILE A 91 -0.19 17.08 31.33
CA ILE A 91 0.71 16.80 32.44
C ILE A 91 0.62 15.33 32.89
N LEU A 92 -0.55 14.70 32.72
CA LEU A 92 -0.79 13.28 32.98
C LEU A 92 -0.63 12.41 31.72
N LEU A 93 -0.71 12.99 30.53
CA LEU A 93 -0.66 12.28 29.25
C LEU A 93 0.74 11.73 28.96
N ILE A 94 1.81 12.50 29.26
CA ILE A 94 3.20 12.07 29.08
C ILE A 94 3.53 10.79 29.88
N PRO A 95 3.29 10.73 31.20
CA PRO A 95 3.57 9.52 31.96
C PRO A 95 2.66 8.33 31.60
N VAL A 96 1.39 8.58 31.23
CA VAL A 96 0.46 7.52 30.79
C VAL A 96 0.88 6.94 29.44
N LEU A 97 1.27 7.77 28.48
CA LEU A 97 1.75 7.29 27.18
C LEU A 97 3.08 6.54 27.32
N MET A 98 4.01 7.00 28.15
CA MET A 98 5.25 6.27 28.39
C MET A 98 4.99 4.90 28.98
N THR A 99 4.20 4.81 30.06
CA THR A 99 3.91 3.54 30.72
C THR A 99 3.10 2.59 29.84
N THR A 100 2.09 3.10 29.12
CA THR A 100 1.26 2.26 28.23
C THR A 100 2.01 1.82 26.97
N LEU A 101 2.79 2.68 26.31
CA LEU A 101 3.56 2.30 25.11
C LEU A 101 4.70 1.32 25.44
N ILE A 102 5.47 1.56 26.50
CA ILE A 102 6.56 0.66 26.90
C ILE A 102 6.02 -0.74 27.25
N SER A 103 4.89 -0.82 27.96
CA SER A 103 4.27 -2.11 28.29
C SER A 103 3.67 -2.81 27.05
N ARG A 104 3.06 -2.06 26.12
CA ARG A 104 2.43 -2.62 24.91
C ARG A 104 3.43 -3.13 23.87
N GLN A 105 4.55 -2.43 23.67
CA GLN A 105 5.58 -2.81 22.70
C GLN A 105 6.31 -4.12 23.12
N TYR A 106 6.53 -4.32 24.42
CA TYR A 106 7.21 -5.51 24.95
C TYR A 106 6.40 -6.79 24.77
N ASN A 107 5.06 -6.71 24.95
CA ASN A 107 4.18 -7.87 24.84
C ASN A 107 3.97 -8.36 23.39
N GLU A 108 3.99 -7.45 22.41
CA GLU A 108 3.98 -7.82 20.98
C GLU A 108 5.36 -8.32 20.51
N PHE A 109 6.46 -7.77 21.03
CA PHE A 109 7.82 -8.24 20.69
C PHE A 109 8.09 -9.69 21.14
N ILE A 110 7.59 -10.13 22.30
CA ILE A 110 7.75 -11.52 22.77
C ILE A 110 6.92 -12.51 21.93
N LYS A 111 5.81 -12.08 21.30
CA LYS A 111 5.02 -12.95 20.42
C LYS A 111 5.71 -13.19 19.08
N GLU A 112 6.35 -12.18 18.51
CA GLU A 112 7.09 -12.31 17.24
C GLU A 112 8.32 -13.23 17.40
N VAL A 113 9.05 -13.13 18.51
CA VAL A 113 10.26 -13.96 18.76
C VAL A 113 9.92 -15.40 19.19
N ARG A 114 8.67 -15.66 19.57
CA ARG A 114 8.19 -17.00 19.94
C ARG A 114 7.50 -17.74 18.78
N CYS A 115 7.34 -17.11 17.62
CA CYS A 115 6.75 -17.71 16.43
C CYS A 115 7.81 -18.18 15.42
#